data_AF-A0A9X5X9N3-F1
#
_entry.id   AF-A0A9X5X9N3-F1
#
_cell.length_a   1.000
_cell.length_b   1.000
_cell.length_c   1.000
_cell.angle_alpha   90.00
_cell.angle_beta   90.00
_cell.angle_gamma   90.00
#
_symmetry.space_group_name_H-M   'P 1'
#
loop_
_entity.id
_entity.type
_entity.pdbx_description
1 polymer ?
#
loop_
_entity_poly.entity_id
_entity_poly.type
_entity_poly.pdbx_seq_one_letter_code
_entity_poly.pdbx_strand_id
1 'polypeptide(L)'
;VWGSGRGVKDLAYIKVASGVGAGLVIDGKIYRGPGGTAGEIGHITLDESGPVCRCGNRGCLETFAAARYVLPLLQSSHGTDLTMEGVVRLAREGDPGCRRVIADVGRHIGSGVANLCNLLNPSRVVLGGDLAEAGEL
;
A
#
# COMPACT_ATOMS: atom_id res chain seq x y z
N VAL A 1 4.10 -22.09 -4.31
CA VAL A 1 4.28 -20.62 -4.39
C VAL A 1 5.59 -20.32 -5.11
N TRP A 2 5.60 -19.39 -6.06
CA TRP A 2 6.78 -18.97 -6.85
C TRP A 2 7.29 -17.58 -6.42
N GLY A 3 8.34 -17.06 -7.05
CA GLY A 3 8.89 -15.73 -6.77
C GLY A 3 9.35 -15.52 -5.33
N SER A 4 9.17 -14.31 -4.80
CA SER A 4 9.54 -13.93 -3.42
C SER A 4 8.74 -14.69 -2.33
N GLY A 5 7.73 -15.46 -2.70
CA GLY A 5 6.97 -16.32 -1.78
C GLY A 5 7.47 -17.76 -1.69
N ARG A 6 8.55 -18.13 -2.39
CA ARG A 6 9.13 -19.49 -2.30
C ARG A 6 9.58 -19.80 -0.87
N GLY A 7 9.33 -21.04 -0.44
CA GLY A 7 9.78 -21.58 0.85
C GLY A 7 8.83 -21.34 2.02
N VAL A 8 7.70 -20.65 1.83
CA VAL A 8 6.69 -20.43 2.89
C VAL A 8 5.29 -20.83 2.40
N LYS A 9 4.44 -21.25 3.33
CA LYS A 9 3.03 -21.61 3.06
C LYS A 9 2.06 -20.50 3.43
N ASP A 10 2.43 -19.67 4.40
CA ASP A 10 1.61 -18.59 4.93
C ASP A 10 2.29 -17.26 4.63
N LEU A 11 1.71 -16.50 3.70
CA LEU A 11 2.25 -15.20 3.30
C LEU A 11 1.15 -14.24 2.90
N ALA A 12 1.48 -12.95 2.93
CA ALA A 12 0.68 -11.91 2.34
C ALA A 12 1.45 -11.17 1.24
N TYR A 13 0.82 -11.01 0.10
CA TYR A 13 1.29 -10.11 -0.96
C TYR A 13 0.47 -8.83 -0.90
N ILE A 14 1.11 -7.68 -0.73
CA ILE A 14 0.45 -6.38 -0.66
C ILE A 14 0.80 -5.60 -1.93
N LYS A 15 -0.23 -5.22 -2.68
CA LYS A 15 -0.09 -4.37 -3.87
C LYS A 15 -0.35 -2.92 -3.47
N VAL A 16 0.60 -2.04 -3.74
CA VAL A 16 0.48 -0.59 -3.59
C VAL A 16 0.69 0.08 -4.95
N ALA A 17 -0.41 0.51 -5.58
CA ALA A 17 -0.40 1.13 -6.90
C ALA A 17 -1.53 2.18 -7.01
N SER A 18 -2.44 2.03 -7.97
CA SER A 18 -3.67 2.85 -8.08
C SER A 18 -4.64 2.67 -6.91
N GLY A 19 -4.48 1.60 -6.14
CA GLY A 19 -5.18 1.29 -4.90
C GLY A 19 -4.29 0.44 -3.99
N VAL A 20 -4.83 0.02 -2.84
CA VAL A 20 -4.13 -0.85 -1.89
C VAL A 20 -4.94 -2.11 -1.63
N GLY A 21 -4.32 -3.28 -1.79
CA GLY A 21 -4.98 -4.56 -1.53
C GLY A 21 -3.97 -5.67 -1.21
N ALA A 22 -4.47 -6.78 -0.68
CA ALA A 22 -3.65 -7.92 -0.30
C ALA A 22 -4.17 -9.22 -0.92
N GLY A 23 -3.24 -10.05 -1.40
CA GLY A 23 -3.47 -11.46 -1.68
C GLY A 23 -2.96 -12.28 -0.49
N LEU A 24 -3.83 -13.12 0.07
CA LEU A 24 -3.49 -13.96 1.21
C LEU A 24 -3.25 -15.40 0.75
N VAL A 25 -2.13 -15.99 1.17
CA VAL A 25 -1.86 -17.43 1.04
C VAL A 25 -1.82 -18.02 2.43
N ILE A 26 -2.69 -19.01 2.68
CA ILE A 26 -2.81 -19.71 3.96
C ILE A 26 -2.75 -21.21 3.66
N ASP A 27 -1.89 -21.94 4.37
CA ASP A 27 -1.59 -23.36 4.09
C ASP A 27 -1.29 -23.63 2.60
N GLY A 28 -0.53 -22.74 1.98
CA GLY A 28 -0.12 -22.84 0.58
C GLY A 28 -1.23 -22.61 -0.44
N LYS A 29 -2.43 -22.21 -0.01
CA LYS A 29 -3.59 -21.94 -0.88
C LYS A 29 -3.99 -20.47 -0.82
N ILE A 30 -4.42 -19.93 -1.96
CA ILE A 30 -4.96 -18.56 -2.00
C ILE A 30 -6.26 -18.54 -1.20
N TYR A 31 -6.27 -17.76 -0.12
CA TYR A 31 -7.45 -17.51 0.67
C TYR A 31 -8.24 -16.35 0.06
N ARG A 32 -9.49 -16.60 -0.29
CA ARG A 32 -10.39 -15.63 -0.93
C ARG A 32 -11.54 -15.18 -0.04
N GLY A 33 -11.76 -15.87 1.08
CA GLY A 33 -12.97 -15.71 1.89
C GLY A 33 -14.24 -16.18 1.16
N PRO A 34 -15.40 -16.19 1.85
CA PRO A 34 -16.66 -16.70 1.27
C PRO A 34 -17.15 -15.90 0.05
N GLY A 35 -16.93 -14.57 0.06
CA GLY A 35 -17.36 -13.66 -1.02
C GLY A 35 -16.29 -13.35 -2.06
N GLY A 36 -15.10 -13.94 -1.96
CA GLY A 36 -14.01 -13.64 -2.89
C GLY A 36 -13.24 -12.35 -2.61
N THR A 37 -13.56 -11.64 -1.51
CA THR A 37 -13.05 -10.31 -1.17
C THR A 37 -12.09 -10.30 0.02
N ALA A 38 -11.53 -11.45 0.40
CA ALA A 38 -10.49 -11.45 1.44
C ALA A 38 -9.26 -10.66 0.98
N GLY A 39 -8.72 -9.85 1.88
CA GLY A 39 -7.53 -9.04 1.60
C GLY A 39 -7.80 -7.61 1.15
N GLU A 40 -9.02 -7.09 1.32
CA GLU A 40 -9.38 -5.67 1.16
C GLU A 40 -8.77 -4.76 2.25
N ILE A 41 -7.45 -4.88 2.47
CA ILE A 41 -6.72 -4.14 3.50
C ILE A 41 -6.67 -2.64 3.20
N GLY A 42 -6.88 -2.23 1.94
CA GLY A 42 -6.97 -0.83 1.57
C GLY A 42 -8.15 -0.11 2.22
N HIS A 43 -9.16 -0.85 2.70
CA HIS A 43 -10.37 -0.30 3.30
C HIS A 43 -10.42 -0.38 4.83
N ILE A 44 -9.34 -0.84 5.48
CA ILE A 44 -9.23 -0.74 6.95
C ILE A 44 -9.14 0.73 7.36
N THR A 45 -9.87 1.10 8.41
CA THR A 45 -9.81 2.46 8.96
C THR A 45 -8.53 2.65 9.77
N LEU A 46 -7.71 3.61 9.37
CA LEU A 46 -6.56 4.07 10.14
C LEU A 46 -6.85 5.36 10.91
N ASP A 47 -7.77 6.18 10.40
CA ASP A 47 -8.18 7.45 11.01
C ASP A 47 -9.67 7.71 10.78
N GLU A 48 -10.47 7.65 11.84
CA GLU A 48 -11.92 7.88 11.75
C GLU A 48 -12.27 9.32 11.33
N SER A 49 -11.36 10.26 11.54
CA SER A 49 -11.48 11.66 11.11
C SER A 49 -10.87 11.94 9.72
N GLY A 50 -10.34 10.90 9.07
CA GLY A 50 -9.59 11.01 7.84
C GLY A 50 -10.44 11.30 6.57
N PRO A 51 -9.78 11.32 5.40
CA PRO A 51 -10.43 11.58 4.13
C PRO A 51 -11.54 10.58 3.80
N VAL A 52 -12.53 11.02 3.02
CA VAL A 52 -13.58 10.11 2.52
C VAL A 52 -12.99 9.16 1.48
N CYS A 53 -13.15 7.86 1.72
CA CYS A 53 -12.79 6.82 0.78
C CYS A 53 -13.89 6.66 -0.27
N ARG A 54 -13.51 6.23 -1.48
CA ARG A 54 -14.47 5.89 -2.54
C ARG A 54 -15.44 4.76 -2.16
N CYS A 55 -15.11 3.93 -1.17
CA CYS A 55 -16.01 2.89 -0.67
C CYS A 55 -17.13 3.43 0.25
N GLY A 56 -17.08 4.71 0.63
CA GLY A 56 -18.05 5.36 1.52
C GLY A 56 -17.58 5.56 2.97
N ASN A 57 -16.53 4.85 3.41
CA ASN A 57 -15.93 5.01 4.74
C ASN A 57 -14.99 6.24 4.82
N ARG A 58 -14.40 6.47 5.99
CA ARG A 58 -13.37 7.50 6.25
C ARG A 58 -12.04 6.90 6.71
N GLY A 59 -10.96 7.57 6.30
CA GLY A 59 -9.57 7.24 6.63
C GLY A 59 -9.20 5.78 6.39
N CYS A 60 -9.68 5.23 5.28
CA CYS A 60 -9.20 3.95 4.80
C CYS A 60 -7.69 4.02 4.47
N LEU A 61 -6.92 2.96 4.69
CA LEU A 61 -5.50 2.89 4.31
C LEU A 61 -5.23 3.41 2.87
N GLU A 62 -6.10 3.06 1.92
CA GLU A 62 -6.03 3.50 0.53
C GLU A 62 -5.96 5.04 0.40
N THR A 63 -6.66 5.78 1.27
CA THR A 63 -6.71 7.26 1.21
C THR A 63 -5.39 7.94 1.58
N PHE A 64 -4.45 7.19 2.15
CA PHE A 64 -3.14 7.69 2.57
C PHE A 64 -1.99 7.19 1.68
N ALA A 65 -2.26 6.20 0.82
CA ALA A 65 -1.21 5.47 0.12
C ALA A 65 -1.40 5.38 -1.40
N ALA A 66 -2.63 5.39 -1.89
CA ALA A 66 -2.87 5.22 -3.32
C ALA A 66 -2.57 6.50 -4.11
N ALA A 67 -2.07 6.33 -5.33
CA ALA A 67 -1.65 7.41 -6.22
C ALA A 67 -2.66 8.56 -6.34
N ARG A 68 -3.95 8.23 -6.43
CA ARG A 68 -5.04 9.21 -6.58
C ARG A 68 -5.19 10.18 -5.39
N TYR A 69 -4.72 9.78 -4.21
CA TYR A 69 -4.74 10.60 -3.00
C TYR A 69 -3.42 11.30 -2.75
N VAL A 70 -2.33 10.67 -3.19
CA VAL A 70 -0.96 11.14 -2.94
C VAL A 70 -0.52 12.18 -3.96
N LEU A 71 -0.79 11.98 -5.25
CA LEU A 71 -0.37 12.91 -6.31
C LEU A 71 -0.89 14.34 -6.11
N PRO A 72 -2.17 14.58 -5.73
CA PRO A 72 -2.67 15.93 -5.49
C PRO A 72 -1.91 16.73 -4.43
N LEU A 73 -1.21 16.06 -3.49
CA LEU A 73 -0.40 16.72 -2.47
C LEU A 73 0.84 17.41 -3.05
N LEU A 74 1.30 17.00 -4.23
CA LEU A 74 2.51 17.48 -4.89
C LEU A 74 2.23 18.27 -6.18
N GLN A 75 1.02 18.15 -6.75
CA GLN A 75 0.68 18.77 -8.04
C GLN A 75 0.82 20.30 -8.05
N SER A 76 0.57 20.97 -6.92
CA SER A 76 0.72 22.43 -6.82
C SER A 76 2.18 22.90 -6.96
N SER A 77 3.15 22.06 -6.63
CA SER A 77 4.58 22.36 -6.68
C SER A 77 5.32 21.66 -7.83
N HIS A 78 4.78 20.58 -8.37
CA HIS A 78 5.45 19.73 -9.38
C HIS A 78 4.68 19.60 -10.70
N GLY A 79 3.52 20.25 -10.82
CA GLY A 79 2.67 20.22 -12.02
C GLY A 79 1.62 19.11 -12.00
N THR A 80 0.58 19.30 -12.81
CA THR A 80 -0.59 18.40 -12.87
C THR A 80 -0.29 17.04 -13.47
N ASP A 81 0.74 16.95 -14.31
CA ASP A 81 1.10 15.76 -15.07
C ASP A 81 2.04 14.81 -14.28
N LEU A 82 2.25 15.10 -12.99
CA LEU A 82 3.07 14.29 -12.10
C LEU A 82 2.51 12.85 -11.98
N THR A 83 3.38 11.87 -12.19
CA THR A 83 3.09 10.44 -12.03
C THR A 83 3.76 9.88 -10.78
N MET A 84 3.33 8.72 -10.29
CA MET A 84 3.99 8.06 -9.16
C MET A 84 5.44 7.69 -9.48
N GLU A 85 5.73 7.28 -10.71
CA GLU A 85 7.10 7.07 -11.18
C GLU A 85 7.92 8.36 -11.09
N GLY A 86 7.33 9.50 -11.48
CA GLY A 86 7.93 10.82 -11.33
C GLY A 86 8.21 11.16 -9.86
N VAL A 87 7.28 10.89 -8.95
CA VAL A 87 7.47 11.07 -7.50
C VAL A 87 8.64 10.23 -6.99
N VAL A 88 8.70 8.95 -7.33
CA VAL A 88 9.81 8.06 -6.92
C VAL A 88 11.14 8.55 -7.47
N ARG A 89 11.18 8.94 -8.75
CA ARG A 89 12.38 9.49 -9.38
C ARG A 89 12.87 10.76 -8.67
N LEU A 90 11.98 11.74 -8.48
CA LEU A 90 12.32 13.01 -7.81
C LEU A 90 12.75 12.78 -6.36
N ALA A 91 12.13 11.85 -5.64
CA ALA A 91 12.54 11.50 -4.29
C ALA A 91 13.97 10.92 -4.25
N ARG A 92 14.33 10.06 -5.22
CA ARG A 92 15.70 9.54 -5.37
C ARG A 92 16.71 10.64 -5.72
N GLU A 93 16.29 11.64 -6.47
CA GLU A 93 17.08 12.84 -6.80
C GLU A 93 17.20 13.82 -5.61
N GLY A 94 16.51 13.56 -4.50
CA GLY A 94 16.63 14.32 -3.26
C GLY A 94 15.53 15.35 -3.03
N ASP A 95 14.47 15.37 -3.85
CA ASP A 95 13.36 16.31 -3.67
C ASP A 95 12.68 16.12 -2.29
N PRO A 96 12.63 17.16 -1.45
CA PRO A 96 12.14 17.02 -0.08
C PRO A 96 10.64 16.74 0.00
N GLY A 97 9.83 17.26 -0.93
CA GLY A 97 8.38 17.04 -0.96
C GLY A 97 8.05 15.59 -1.31
N CYS A 98 8.66 15.08 -2.37
CA CYS A 98 8.50 13.70 -2.83
C CYS A 98 9.02 12.71 -1.77
N ARG A 99 10.18 12.97 -1.15
CA ARG A 99 10.68 12.13 -0.04
C ARG A 99 9.74 12.13 1.16
N ARG A 100 9.18 13.29 1.52
CA ARG A 100 8.23 13.37 2.63
C ARG A 100 6.99 12.54 2.37
N VAL A 101 6.43 12.67 1.16
CA VAL A 101 5.26 11.93 0.73
C VAL A 101 5.52 10.42 0.71
N ILE A 102 6.64 9.95 0.16
CA ILE A 102 6.98 8.52 0.17
C ILE A 102 7.10 8.00 1.61
N ALA A 103 7.78 8.74 2.48
CA ALA A 103 7.90 8.35 3.89
C ALA A 103 6.55 8.30 4.61
N ASP A 104 5.64 9.23 4.30
CA ASP A 104 4.28 9.22 4.83
C ASP A 104 3.52 7.98 4.36
N VAL A 105 3.57 7.65 3.07
CA VAL A 105 2.93 6.43 2.55
C VAL A 105 3.53 5.19 3.21
N GLY A 106 4.86 5.10 3.32
CA GLY A 106 5.55 3.98 3.96
C GLY A 106 5.09 3.76 5.40
N ARG A 107 4.88 4.83 6.17
CA ARG A 107 4.32 4.75 7.54
C ARG A 107 2.91 4.17 7.56
N HIS A 108 2.02 4.64 6.69
CA HIS A 108 0.64 4.14 6.66
C HIS A 108 0.57 2.68 6.19
N ILE A 109 1.34 2.31 5.17
CA ILE A 109 1.49 0.92 4.73
C ILE A 109 2.03 0.06 5.89
N GLY A 110 3.03 0.56 6.62
CA GLY A 110 3.55 -0.09 7.82
C GLY A 110 2.48 -0.39 8.87
N SER A 111 1.58 0.57 9.16
CA SER A 111 0.43 0.35 10.04
C SER A 111 -0.52 -0.73 9.52
N GLY A 112 -0.82 -0.73 8.22
CA GLY A 112 -1.63 -1.79 7.60
C GLY A 112 -0.97 -3.17 7.66
N VAL A 113 0.35 -3.23 7.44
CA VAL A 113 1.15 -4.45 7.58
C VAL A 113 1.14 -4.95 9.03
N ALA A 114 1.31 -4.05 10.01
CA ALA A 114 1.28 -4.41 11.43
C ALA A 114 -0.06 -5.02 11.82
N ASN A 115 -1.18 -4.43 11.39
CA ASN A 115 -2.52 -4.97 11.61
C ASN A 115 -2.66 -6.37 11.01
N LEU A 116 -2.19 -6.56 9.77
CA LEU A 116 -2.21 -7.86 9.11
C LEU A 116 -1.37 -8.91 9.86
N CYS A 117 -0.18 -8.53 10.33
CA CYS A 117 0.69 -9.41 11.10
C CYS A 117 0.03 -9.84 12.41
N ASN A 118 -0.61 -8.91 13.12
CA ASN A 118 -1.33 -9.23 14.37
C ASN A 118 -2.51 -10.17 14.14
N LEU A 119 -3.20 -10.06 13.01
CA LEU A 119 -4.39 -10.85 12.71
C LEU A 119 -4.08 -12.23 12.12
N LEU A 120 -3.06 -12.33 11.27
CA LEU A 120 -2.81 -13.53 10.47
C LEU A 120 -1.48 -14.22 10.76
N ASN A 121 -0.54 -13.54 11.42
CA ASN A 121 0.81 -14.03 11.69
C ASN A 121 1.48 -14.69 10.46
N PRO A 122 1.56 -14.00 9.30
CA PRO A 122 2.15 -14.59 8.11
C PRO A 122 3.66 -14.77 8.29
N SER A 123 4.23 -15.82 7.70
CA SER A 123 5.68 -16.03 7.70
C SER A 123 6.44 -15.04 6.82
N ARG A 124 5.74 -14.36 5.90
CA ARG A 124 6.32 -13.37 4.99
C ARG A 124 5.29 -12.36 4.52
N VAL A 125 5.70 -11.10 4.43
CA VAL A 125 4.98 -10.05 3.71
C VAL A 125 5.80 -9.65 2.50
N VAL A 126 5.17 -9.61 1.33
CA VAL A 126 5.78 -9.19 0.06
C VAL A 126 5.07 -7.94 -0.39
N LEU A 127 5.80 -6.83 -0.53
CA LEU A 127 5.29 -5.60 -1.12
C LEU A 127 5.55 -5.60 -2.62
N GLY A 128 4.57 -5.15 -3.40
CA GLY A 128 4.68 -4.98 -4.85
C GLY A 128 3.81 -3.83 -5.36
N GLY A 129 3.86 -3.59 -6.66
CA GLY A 129 3.24 -2.43 -7.31
C GLY A 129 4.19 -1.24 -7.43
N ASP A 130 3.77 -0.21 -8.14
CA ASP A 130 4.63 0.89 -8.60
C ASP A 130 5.35 1.61 -7.45
N LEU A 131 4.73 1.69 -6.27
CA LEU A 131 5.34 2.34 -5.11
C LEU A 131 6.38 1.46 -4.41
N ALA A 132 6.33 0.13 -4.59
CA ALA A 132 7.34 -0.76 -4.03
C ALA A 132 8.73 -0.52 -4.66
N GLU A 133 8.78 0.08 -5.85
CA GLU A 133 10.03 0.52 -6.48
C GLU A 133 10.74 1.64 -5.68
N ALA A 134 10.07 2.31 -4.74
CA ALA A 134 10.73 3.28 -3.87
C ALA A 134 11.85 2.65 -3.01
N GLY A 135 11.77 1.36 -2.70
CA GLY A 135 12.79 0.65 -1.93
C GLY A 135 12.98 1.22 -0.52
N GLU A 136 14.22 1.57 -0.17
CA GLU A 136 14.64 2.05 1.15
C GLU A 136 14.43 3.56 1.40
N LEU A 137 13.69 4.25 0.51
CA LEU A 137 13.46 5.71 0.59
C LEU A 137 12.60 6.15 1.77
#